data_AF-A0A914PPY3-F1
#
_entry.id   AF-A0A914PPY3-F1
#
_cell.length_a   1.000
_cell.length_b   1.000
_cell.length_c   1.000
_cell.angle_alpha   90.00
_cell.angle_beta   90.00
_cell.angle_gamma   90.00
#
_symmetry.space_group_name_H-M   'P 1'
#
loop_
_entity.id
_entity.type
_entity.pdbx_description
1 polymer ?
#
loop_
_entity_poly.entity_id
_entity_poly.type
_entity_poly.pdbx_seq_one_letter_code
_entity_poly.pdbx_strand_id
1 'polypeptide(L)'
;MVIHATTDIKKGDELCFTYISPLNEQSERKEKLNGWKFTCECQLCEADAKDTDFSKRRKMMLEFQEYSKIHEKTPQKVIDEGEKLLPKIRETYVERKNFKIDLVLVLNILSSAYEYNGNIEKEIKCLQEIITHAENCPIYALGFDLATKNLAICYSLTGNYVEAKKIFQKASDLSFCTDLEHFKMLYPEVTQYLP
;
A
#
# COMPACT_ATOMS: atom_id res chain seq x y z
N MET A 1 -5.50 14.82 -20.29
CA MET A 1 -5.84 14.33 -18.93
C MET A 1 -6.73 13.13 -19.10
N VAL A 2 -6.39 12.01 -18.48
CA VAL A 2 -7.20 10.77 -18.50
C VAL A 2 -7.63 10.50 -17.06
N ILE A 3 -8.90 10.22 -16.86
CA ILE A 3 -9.49 9.92 -15.54
C ILE A 3 -9.99 8.48 -15.59
N HIS A 4 -9.68 7.74 -14.54
CA HIS A 4 -10.01 6.33 -14.43
C HIS A 4 -10.78 6.06 -13.13
N ALA A 5 -11.73 5.14 -13.18
CA ALA A 5 -12.50 4.71 -12.01
C ALA A 5 -11.68 3.72 -11.18
N THR A 6 -11.35 4.06 -9.94
CA THR A 6 -10.56 3.18 -9.04
C THR A 6 -11.42 2.21 -8.22
N THR A 7 -12.74 2.26 -8.40
CA THR A 7 -13.73 1.38 -7.77
C THR A 7 -14.89 1.16 -8.72
N ASP A 8 -15.74 0.18 -8.44
CA ASP A 8 -17.02 0.04 -9.14
C ASP A 8 -17.88 1.31 -8.95
N ILE A 9 -18.54 1.75 -10.02
CA ILE A 9 -19.40 2.95 -10.05
C ILE A 9 -20.77 2.55 -10.60
N LYS A 10 -21.83 2.78 -9.83
CA LYS A 10 -23.21 2.52 -10.25
C LYS A 10 -23.81 3.77 -10.89
N LYS A 11 -24.87 3.57 -11.68
CA LYS A 11 -25.62 4.68 -12.25
C LYS A 11 -26.21 5.54 -11.14
N GLY A 12 -25.87 6.84 -11.15
CA GLY A 12 -26.32 7.81 -10.15
C GLY A 12 -25.32 8.06 -9.03
N ASP A 13 -24.22 7.31 -8.97
CA ASP A 13 -23.13 7.60 -8.03
C ASP A 13 -22.42 8.90 -8.42
N GLU A 14 -22.03 9.67 -7.41
CA GLU A 14 -21.20 10.86 -7.58
C GLU A 14 -19.76 10.46 -7.91
N LEU A 15 -19.17 11.10 -8.93
CA LEU A 15 -17.78 10.90 -9.29
C LEU A 15 -16.88 11.77 -8.40
N CYS A 16 -16.14 11.14 -7.50
CA CYS A 16 -15.24 11.81 -6.56
C CYS A 16 -13.77 11.61 -6.96
N PHE A 17 -12.96 12.65 -6.83
CA PHE A 17 -11.50 12.57 -6.94
C PHE A 17 -10.83 13.42 -5.85
N THR A 18 -9.62 13.04 -5.45
CA THR A 18 -8.92 13.68 -4.31
C THR A 18 -8.21 14.95 -4.75
N TYR A 19 -8.55 16.10 -4.15
CA TYR A 19 -7.89 17.39 -4.44
C TYR A 19 -6.59 17.57 -3.67
N ILE A 20 -6.46 16.85 -2.56
CA ILE A 20 -5.32 16.91 -1.64
C ILE A 20 -4.93 15.50 -1.26
N SER A 21 -3.68 15.34 -0.81
CA SER A 21 -3.20 14.04 -0.34
C SER A 21 -4.06 13.54 0.83
N PRO A 22 -4.62 12.33 0.73
CA PRO A 22 -5.33 11.69 1.85
C PRO A 22 -4.36 11.24 2.97
N LEU A 23 -3.04 11.29 2.73
CA LEU A 23 -2.02 10.91 3.70
C LEU A 23 -1.72 12.02 4.73
N ASN A 24 -2.24 13.23 4.50
CA ASN A 24 -2.08 14.35 5.42
C ASN A 24 -2.94 14.14 6.68
N GLU A 25 -2.54 14.75 7.80
CA GLU A 25 -3.34 14.74 9.03
C GLU A 25 -4.71 15.41 8.81
N GLN A 26 -5.74 15.00 9.55
CA GLN A 26 -7.10 15.50 9.37
C GLN A 26 -7.20 17.03 9.47
N SER A 27 -6.48 17.64 10.41
CA SER A 27 -6.40 19.09 10.60
C SER A 27 -5.86 19.78 9.34
N GLU A 28 -4.74 19.28 8.81
CA GLU A 28 -4.11 19.79 7.59
C GLU A 28 -5.03 19.61 6.37
N ARG A 29 -5.75 18.50 6.28
CA ARG A 29 -6.74 18.29 5.20
C ARG A 29 -7.87 19.31 5.29
N LYS A 30 -8.42 19.56 6.50
CA LYS A 30 -9.47 20.57 6.73
C LYS A 30 -8.98 21.98 6.36
N GLU A 31 -7.77 22.33 6.76
CA GLU A 31 -7.18 23.64 6.43
C GLU A 31 -7.02 23.81 4.91
N LYS A 32 -6.44 22.82 4.22
CA LYS A 32 -6.24 22.89 2.76
C LYS A 32 -7.56 22.92 1.98
N LEU A 33 -8.59 22.22 2.46
CA LEU A 33 -9.92 22.24 1.83
C LEU A 33 -10.72 23.51 2.14
N ASN A 34 -10.36 24.27 3.18
CA ASN A 34 -11.05 25.53 3.51
C ASN A 34 -10.99 26.55 2.36
N GLY A 35 -9.94 26.51 1.54
CA GLY A 35 -9.85 27.32 0.31
C GLY A 35 -10.98 27.05 -0.69
N TRP A 36 -11.59 25.87 -0.65
CA TRP A 36 -12.73 25.45 -1.46
C TRP A 36 -14.08 25.72 -0.79
N LYS A 37 -14.09 26.34 0.41
CA LYS A 37 -15.30 26.75 1.15
C LYS A 37 -16.27 25.61 1.46
N PHE A 38 -15.76 24.40 1.68
CA PHE A 38 -16.55 23.29 2.21
C PHE A 38 -15.80 22.54 3.32
N THR A 39 -16.53 21.79 4.12
CA THR A 39 -15.96 20.87 5.12
C THR A 39 -16.14 19.44 4.64
N CYS A 40 -15.05 18.67 4.58
CA CYS A 40 -15.10 17.29 4.12
C CYS A 40 -15.57 16.35 5.23
N GLU A 41 -16.64 15.62 4.95
CA GLU A 41 -17.28 14.65 5.85
C GLU A 41 -17.12 13.21 5.35
N CYS A 42 -16.12 12.94 4.51
CA CYS A 42 -15.91 11.60 3.98
C CYS A 42 -15.54 10.59 5.08
N GLN A 43 -15.67 9.29 4.77
CA GLN A 43 -15.37 8.20 5.70
C GLN A 43 -13.96 8.28 6.31
N LEU A 44 -12.97 8.76 5.55
CA LEU A 44 -11.62 8.98 6.07
C LEU A 44 -11.59 10.10 7.13
N CYS A 45 -12.27 11.22 6.87
CA CYS A 45 -12.39 12.30 7.84
C CYS A 45 -13.13 11.85 9.10
N GLU A 46 -14.20 11.06 8.97
CA GLU A 46 -14.90 10.50 10.12
C GLU A 46 -14.01 9.54 10.94
N ALA A 47 -13.30 8.64 10.25
CA ALA A 47 -12.38 7.70 10.90
C ALA A 47 -11.25 8.41 11.65
N ASP A 48 -10.63 9.41 11.04
CA ASP A 48 -9.57 10.18 11.69
C ASP A 48 -10.07 11.00 12.88
N ALA A 49 -11.33 11.45 12.87
CA ALA A 49 -11.89 12.20 14.01
C ALA A 49 -11.99 11.33 15.27
N LYS A 50 -12.05 10.00 15.10
CA LYS A 50 -12.13 9.00 16.18
C LYS A 50 -10.75 8.39 16.48
N ASP A 51 -9.72 8.66 15.67
CA ASP A 51 -8.38 8.09 15.82
C ASP A 51 -7.51 8.94 16.75
N THR A 52 -7.51 8.60 18.04
CA THR A 52 -6.70 9.28 19.05
C THR A 52 -5.21 8.99 18.97
N ASP A 53 -4.81 7.93 18.25
CA ASP A 53 -3.42 7.49 18.15
C ASP A 53 -2.76 7.92 16.83
N PHE A 54 -3.46 8.62 15.94
CA PHE A 54 -2.96 9.02 14.63
C PHE A 54 -1.58 9.67 14.71
N SER A 55 -1.44 10.75 15.48
CA SER A 55 -0.19 11.52 15.54
C SER A 55 0.96 10.70 16.16
N LYS A 56 0.65 9.85 17.16
CA LYS A 56 1.61 8.93 17.78
C LYS A 56 2.11 7.90 16.77
N ARG A 57 1.19 7.23 16.07
CA ARG A 57 1.49 6.22 15.05
C ARG A 57 2.25 6.82 13.86
N ARG A 58 1.81 7.99 13.39
CA ARG A 58 2.45 8.72 12.29
C ARG A 58 3.89 9.06 12.65
N LYS A 59 4.13 9.54 13.88
CA LYS A 59 5.48 9.81 14.39
C LYS A 59 6.35 8.56 14.38
N MET A 60 5.87 7.44 14.94
CA MET A 60 6.62 6.18 14.96
C MET A 60 6.98 5.70 13.54
N MET A 61 6.05 5.80 12.58
CA MET A 61 6.31 5.45 11.18
C MET A 61 7.35 6.37 10.54
N LEU A 62 7.25 7.69 10.74
CA LEU A 62 8.22 8.65 10.20
C LEU A 62 9.63 8.43 10.77
N GLU A 63 9.73 8.18 12.07
CA GLU A 63 11.02 7.86 12.73
C GLU A 63 11.64 6.59 12.13
N PHE A 64 10.83 5.56 11.88
CA PHE A 64 11.30 4.35 11.21
C PHE A 64 11.67 4.58 9.75
N GLN A 65 10.92 5.41 9.03
CA GLN A 65 11.26 5.78 7.66
C GLN A 65 12.63 6.46 7.60
N GLU A 66 12.90 7.42 8.48
CA GLU A 66 14.22 8.06 8.56
C GLU A 66 15.31 7.07 9.00
N TYR A 67 15.01 6.22 9.99
CA TYR A 67 15.93 5.14 10.39
C TYR A 67 16.30 4.24 9.21
N SER A 68 15.32 3.85 8.39
CA SER A 68 15.53 2.97 7.23
C SER A 68 16.43 3.60 6.17
N LYS A 69 16.29 4.91 5.91
CA LYS A 69 17.16 5.64 4.98
C LYS A 69 18.61 5.67 5.46
N ILE A 70 18.82 5.89 6.76
CA ILE A 70 20.17 5.89 7.35
C ILE A 70 20.81 4.49 7.26
N HIS A 71 20.00 3.45 7.35
CA HIS A 71 20.44 2.05 7.42
C HIS A 71 20.17 1.26 6.13
N GLU A 72 19.99 1.93 4.99
CA GLU A 72 19.64 1.31 3.69
C GLU A 72 20.63 0.22 3.29
N LYS A 73 21.93 0.42 3.57
CA LYS A 73 23.00 -0.54 3.28
C LYS A 73 23.11 -1.69 4.29
N THR A 74 22.27 -1.70 5.31
CA THR A 74 22.26 -2.70 6.39
C THR A 74 20.84 -3.23 6.60
N PRO A 75 20.30 -4.00 5.64
CA PRO A 75 18.90 -4.41 5.63
C PRO A 75 18.48 -5.17 6.90
N GLN A 76 19.38 -5.98 7.47
CA GLN A 76 19.10 -6.69 8.73
C GLN A 76 18.78 -5.74 9.90
N LYS A 77 19.41 -4.56 10.00
CA LYS A 77 19.09 -3.58 11.05
C LYS A 77 17.69 -2.98 10.85
N VAL A 78 17.32 -2.72 9.60
CA VAL A 78 15.99 -2.22 9.25
C VAL A 78 14.92 -3.26 9.58
N ILE A 79 15.19 -4.54 9.30
CA ILE A 79 14.34 -5.66 9.67
C ILE A 79 14.16 -5.72 11.19
N ASP A 80 15.26 -5.75 11.95
CA ASP A 80 15.21 -5.90 13.40
C ASP A 80 14.41 -4.77 14.09
N GLU A 81 14.56 -3.54 13.60
CA GLU A 81 13.83 -2.40 14.13
C GLU A 81 12.36 -2.39 13.68
N GLY A 82 12.11 -2.72 12.41
CA GLY A 82 10.76 -2.78 11.87
C GLY A 82 9.92 -3.89 12.49
N GLU A 83 10.49 -5.07 12.75
CA GLU A 83 9.81 -6.18 13.44
C GLU A 83 9.42 -5.82 14.88
N LYS A 84 10.23 -5.00 15.58
CA LYS A 84 9.88 -4.47 16.91
C LYS A 84 8.80 -3.40 16.84
N LEU A 85 8.79 -2.60 15.79
CA LEU A 85 7.83 -1.51 15.61
C LEU A 85 6.45 -2.00 15.17
N LEU A 86 6.41 -2.98 14.28
CA LEU A 86 5.19 -3.48 13.67
C LEU A 86 4.05 -3.80 14.67
N PRO A 87 4.28 -4.56 15.77
CA PRO A 87 3.22 -4.81 16.76
C PRO A 87 2.72 -3.51 17.42
N LYS A 88 3.62 -2.58 17.74
CA LYS A 88 3.26 -1.29 18.34
C LYS A 88 2.36 -0.46 17.41
N ILE A 89 2.65 -0.47 16.11
CA ILE A 89 1.80 0.18 15.10
C ILE A 89 0.43 -0.50 15.05
N ARG A 90 0.37 -1.84 15.04
CA ARG A 90 -0.90 -2.59 15.00
C ARG A 90 -1.79 -2.27 16.19
N GLU A 91 -1.20 -2.18 17.37
CA GLU A 91 -1.91 -1.84 18.62
C GLU A 91 -2.58 -0.47 18.56
N THR A 92 -2.07 0.47 17.77
CA THR A 92 -2.71 1.79 17.61
C THR A 92 -3.96 1.79 16.72
N TYR A 93 -4.34 0.67 16.11
CA TYR A 93 -5.50 0.57 15.21
C TYR A 93 -6.70 -0.17 15.84
N VAL A 94 -6.93 -0.03 17.15
CA VAL A 94 -7.97 -0.79 17.90
C VAL A 94 -9.37 -0.65 17.28
N GLU A 95 -9.81 0.58 17.03
CA GLU A 95 -11.16 0.87 16.50
C GLU A 95 -11.19 1.11 14.98
N ARG A 96 -10.02 1.06 14.33
CA ARG A 96 -9.85 1.49 12.94
C ARG A 96 -9.61 0.29 12.02
N LYS A 97 -10.69 -0.19 11.40
CA LYS A 97 -10.64 -1.32 10.46
C LYS A 97 -9.97 -0.97 9.12
N ASN A 98 -10.29 0.21 8.57
CA ASN A 98 -9.82 0.66 7.25
C ASN A 98 -8.79 1.80 7.39
N PHE A 99 -8.16 2.19 6.27
CA PHE A 99 -7.22 3.33 6.20
C PHE A 99 -5.98 3.18 7.10
N LYS A 100 -5.38 1.98 7.12
CA LYS A 100 -4.16 1.67 7.90
C LYS A 100 -2.86 2.14 7.23
N ILE A 101 -2.75 3.44 6.93
CA ILE A 101 -1.74 3.98 6.00
C ILE A 101 -0.33 3.76 6.53
N ASP A 102 -0.12 4.12 7.79
CA ASP A 102 1.19 4.05 8.41
C ASP A 102 1.66 2.60 8.56
N LEU A 103 0.73 1.65 8.77
CA LEU A 103 1.05 0.21 8.75
C LEU A 103 1.52 -0.23 7.35
N VAL A 104 0.82 0.16 6.29
CA VAL A 104 1.21 -0.16 4.91
C VAL A 104 2.60 0.40 4.57
N LEU A 105 2.92 1.63 5.02
CA LEU A 105 4.24 2.22 4.80
C LEU A 105 5.35 1.46 5.53
N VAL A 106 5.12 1.05 6.79
CA VAL A 106 6.08 0.22 7.54
C VAL A 106 6.28 -1.14 6.86
N LEU A 107 5.19 -1.78 6.40
CA LEU A 107 5.26 -3.05 5.68
C LEU A 107 6.01 -2.94 4.35
N ASN A 108 5.84 -1.84 3.61
CA ASN A 108 6.58 -1.61 2.36
C ASN A 108 8.10 -1.51 2.61
N ILE A 109 8.49 -0.77 3.66
CA ILE A 109 9.91 -0.65 4.04
C ILE A 109 10.47 -2.01 4.47
N LEU A 110 9.72 -2.77 5.28
CA LEU A 110 10.10 -4.12 5.69
C LEU A 110 10.19 -5.08 4.51
N SER A 111 9.24 -5.04 3.57
CA SER A 111 9.26 -5.86 2.35
C SER A 111 10.55 -5.64 1.57
N SER A 112 10.91 -4.38 1.30
CA SER A 112 12.14 -4.06 0.60
C SER A 112 13.39 -4.50 1.39
N ALA A 113 13.39 -4.33 2.71
CA ALA A 113 14.50 -4.81 3.53
C ALA A 113 14.64 -6.35 3.50
N TYR A 114 13.53 -7.09 3.50
CA TYR A 114 13.54 -8.55 3.34
C TYR A 114 14.01 -8.98 1.96
N GLU A 115 13.60 -8.29 0.89
CA GLU A 115 14.07 -8.51 -0.48
C GLU A 115 15.60 -8.40 -0.54
N TYR A 116 16.16 -7.29 -0.05
CA TYR A 116 17.61 -7.07 -0.01
C TYR A 116 18.36 -8.08 0.88
N ASN A 117 17.68 -8.63 1.89
CA ASN A 117 18.24 -9.66 2.77
C ASN A 117 18.03 -11.10 2.23
N GLY A 118 17.35 -11.26 1.09
CA GLY A 118 17.02 -12.56 0.50
C GLY A 118 15.95 -13.35 1.26
N ASN A 119 15.20 -12.74 2.17
CA ASN A 119 14.16 -13.40 2.96
C ASN A 119 12.79 -13.34 2.25
N ILE A 120 12.67 -14.11 1.16
CA ILE A 120 11.49 -14.11 0.29
C ILE A 120 10.21 -14.49 1.05
N GLU A 121 10.28 -15.39 2.03
CA GLU A 121 9.10 -15.80 2.79
C GLU A 121 8.48 -14.64 3.58
N LYS A 122 9.32 -13.85 4.27
CA LYS A 122 8.84 -12.69 5.03
C LYS A 122 8.45 -11.52 4.12
N GLU A 123 9.13 -11.37 2.99
CA GLU A 123 8.74 -10.42 1.94
C GLU A 123 7.31 -10.70 1.44
N ILE A 124 7.04 -11.96 1.05
CA ILE A 124 5.70 -12.41 0.61
C ILE A 124 4.64 -12.05 1.66
N LYS A 125 4.90 -12.31 2.94
CA LYS A 125 3.96 -12.01 4.04
C LYS A 125 3.65 -10.51 4.12
N CYS A 126 4.66 -9.65 3.99
CA CYS A 126 4.46 -8.20 3.99
C CYS A 126 3.60 -7.76 2.81
N LEU A 127 3.92 -8.24 1.60
CA LEU A 127 3.22 -7.87 0.37
C LEU A 127 1.77 -8.32 0.36
N GLN A 128 1.48 -9.54 0.83
CA GLN A 128 0.11 -10.04 1.00
C GLN A 128 -0.71 -9.14 1.94
N GLU A 129 -0.10 -8.68 3.03
CA GLU A 129 -0.77 -7.82 3.99
C GLU A 129 -1.01 -6.41 3.42
N ILE A 130 -0.04 -5.85 2.70
CA ILE A 130 -0.20 -4.57 1.99
C ILE A 130 -1.38 -4.64 1.03
N ILE A 131 -1.45 -5.70 0.22
CA ILE A 131 -2.55 -5.93 -0.74
C ILE A 131 -3.88 -6.01 0.01
N THR A 132 -3.95 -6.78 1.10
CA THR A 132 -5.17 -6.93 1.92
C THR A 132 -5.66 -5.57 2.45
N HIS A 133 -4.76 -4.70 2.89
CA HIS A 133 -5.12 -3.35 3.35
C HIS A 133 -5.49 -2.41 2.22
N ALA A 134 -4.87 -2.57 1.06
CA ALA A 134 -5.11 -1.75 -0.11
C ALA A 134 -6.45 -2.07 -0.80
N GLU A 135 -6.89 -3.33 -0.82
CA GLU A 135 -8.22 -3.72 -1.32
C GLU A 135 -9.37 -3.02 -0.58
N ASN A 136 -9.18 -2.75 0.70
CA ASN A 136 -10.19 -2.14 1.56
C ASN A 136 -10.13 -0.60 1.57
N CYS A 137 -9.29 0.01 0.72
CA CYS A 137 -9.10 1.46 0.74
C CYS A 137 -8.53 1.98 -0.61
N PRO A 138 -9.40 2.57 -1.47
CA PRO A 138 -9.05 3.02 -2.83
C PRO A 138 -7.91 4.03 -2.90
N ILE A 139 -7.64 4.73 -1.80
CA ILE A 139 -6.51 5.66 -1.65
C ILE A 139 -5.15 4.96 -1.86
N TYR A 140 -5.07 3.63 -1.69
CA TYR A 140 -3.84 2.88 -1.85
C TYR A 140 -3.57 2.35 -3.26
N ALA A 141 -4.35 2.74 -4.28
CA ALA A 141 -4.22 2.18 -5.64
C ALA A 141 -2.75 2.15 -6.15
N LEU A 142 -1.95 3.19 -5.87
CA LEU A 142 -0.53 3.22 -6.25
C LEU A 142 0.36 2.25 -5.45
N GLY A 143 0.09 2.07 -4.16
CA GLY A 143 0.80 1.10 -3.32
C GLY A 143 0.40 -0.35 -3.61
N PHE A 144 -0.83 -0.55 -4.09
CA PHE A 144 -1.36 -1.83 -4.50
C PHE A 144 -0.65 -2.39 -5.75
N ASP A 145 -0.47 -1.55 -6.79
CA ASP A 145 0.15 -1.95 -8.05
C ASP A 145 1.61 -2.42 -7.85
N LEU A 146 2.39 -1.70 -7.03
CA LEU A 146 3.76 -2.10 -6.74
C LEU A 146 3.81 -3.39 -5.91
N ALA A 147 2.96 -3.50 -4.88
CA ALA A 147 2.96 -4.67 -4.01
C ALA A 147 2.52 -5.95 -4.74
N THR A 148 1.53 -5.86 -5.63
CA THR A 148 1.09 -7.00 -6.46
C THR A 148 2.17 -7.45 -7.43
N LYS A 149 2.88 -6.51 -8.08
CA LYS A 149 4.02 -6.83 -8.96
C LYS A 149 5.13 -7.57 -8.19
N ASN A 150 5.57 -7.02 -7.06
CA ASN A 150 6.62 -7.63 -6.25
C ASN A 150 6.20 -9.01 -5.72
N LEU A 151 4.94 -9.18 -5.33
CA LEU A 151 4.44 -10.46 -4.82
C LEU A 151 4.46 -11.53 -5.92
N ALA A 152 4.07 -11.17 -7.13
CA ALA A 152 4.04 -12.08 -8.24
C ALA A 152 5.46 -12.48 -8.72
N ILE A 153 6.43 -11.56 -8.62
CA ILE A 153 7.87 -11.87 -8.78
C ILE A 153 8.31 -12.87 -7.71
N CYS A 154 8.02 -12.62 -6.42
CA CYS A 154 8.36 -13.53 -5.33
C CYS A 154 7.81 -14.95 -5.55
N TYR A 155 6.55 -15.06 -5.99
CA TYR A 155 5.95 -16.35 -6.33
C TYR A 155 6.62 -17.03 -7.52
N SER A 156 7.04 -16.26 -8.53
CA SER A 156 7.77 -16.81 -9.68
C SER A 156 9.15 -17.34 -9.27
N LEU A 157 9.89 -16.60 -8.43
CA LEU A 157 11.19 -17.00 -7.91
C LEU A 157 11.13 -18.26 -7.03
N THR A 158 10.01 -18.48 -6.35
CA THR A 158 9.78 -19.67 -5.50
C THR A 158 9.15 -20.84 -6.26
N GLY A 159 8.96 -20.71 -7.59
CA GLY A 159 8.35 -21.74 -8.43
C GLY A 159 6.83 -21.90 -8.25
N ASN A 160 6.18 -20.99 -7.52
CA ASN A 160 4.74 -20.99 -7.31
C ASN A 160 4.01 -20.21 -8.43
N TYR A 161 4.14 -20.71 -9.65
CA TYR A 161 3.62 -20.04 -10.85
C TYR A 161 2.09 -19.88 -10.87
N VAL A 162 1.36 -20.78 -10.19
CA VAL A 162 -0.10 -20.70 -10.08
C VAL A 162 -0.51 -19.46 -9.30
N GLU A 163 0.12 -19.19 -8.15
CA GLU A 163 -0.16 -18.00 -7.37
C GLU A 163 0.37 -16.73 -8.03
N ALA A 164 1.57 -16.79 -8.67
CA ALA A 164 2.09 -15.67 -9.46
C ALA A 164 1.06 -15.21 -10.52
N LYS A 165 0.51 -16.16 -11.28
CA LYS A 165 -0.51 -15.89 -12.30
C LYS A 165 -1.79 -15.27 -11.72
N LYS A 166 -2.27 -15.75 -10.57
CA LYS A 166 -3.46 -15.17 -9.91
C LYS A 166 -3.22 -13.73 -9.48
N ILE A 167 -2.06 -13.43 -8.89
CA ILE A 167 -1.72 -12.07 -8.48
C ILE A 167 -1.55 -11.15 -9.69
N PHE A 168 -0.97 -11.64 -10.79
CA PHE A 168 -0.89 -10.86 -12.04
C PHE A 168 -2.26 -10.58 -12.65
N GLN A 169 -3.16 -11.55 -12.68
CA GLN A 169 -4.54 -11.34 -13.15
C GLN A 169 -5.22 -10.26 -12.31
N LYS A 170 -5.10 -10.36 -10.98
CA LYS A 170 -5.61 -9.34 -10.06
C LYS A 170 -5.01 -7.95 -10.31
N ALA A 171 -3.71 -7.86 -10.57
CA ALA A 171 -3.04 -6.60 -10.91
C ALA A 171 -3.51 -6.06 -12.27
N SER A 172 -3.73 -6.93 -13.26
CA SER A 172 -4.24 -6.54 -14.59
C SER A 172 -5.68 -6.05 -14.54
N ASP A 173 -6.51 -6.61 -13.66
CA ASP A 173 -7.90 -6.17 -13.47
C ASP A 173 -7.98 -4.80 -12.80
N LEU A 174 -6.93 -4.39 -12.08
CA LEU A 174 -6.87 -3.16 -11.27
C LEU A 174 -5.97 -2.06 -11.84
N SER A 175 -4.94 -2.40 -12.62
CA SER A 175 -3.96 -1.44 -13.12
C SER A 175 -4.40 -0.78 -14.41
N PHE A 176 -4.36 0.55 -14.42
CA PHE A 176 -4.53 1.39 -15.59
C PHE A 176 -3.32 1.42 -16.53
N CYS A 177 -2.21 0.72 -16.20
CA CYS A 177 -0.90 0.97 -16.84
C CYS A 177 -0.03 -0.25 -17.17
N THR A 178 -0.45 -1.49 -16.99
CA THR A 178 0.26 -2.62 -17.60
C THR A 178 -0.74 -3.56 -18.23
N ASP A 179 -0.93 -3.39 -19.54
CA ASP A 179 -1.50 -4.46 -20.34
C ASP A 179 -0.64 -5.73 -20.18
N LEU A 180 -1.26 -6.88 -20.36
CA LEU A 180 -0.62 -8.19 -20.26
C LEU A 180 0.66 -8.25 -21.11
N GLU A 181 0.70 -7.54 -22.24
CA GLU A 181 1.81 -7.49 -23.19
C GLU A 181 3.05 -6.76 -22.64
N HIS A 182 2.85 -5.66 -21.90
CA HIS A 182 3.94 -4.97 -21.20
C HIS A 182 4.57 -5.87 -20.12
N PHE A 183 3.76 -6.73 -19.50
CA PHE A 183 4.27 -7.75 -18.58
C PHE A 183 5.04 -8.86 -19.32
N LYS A 184 4.50 -9.37 -20.44
CA LYS A 184 5.19 -10.36 -21.30
C LYS A 184 6.58 -9.85 -21.72
N MET A 185 6.70 -8.55 -21.97
CA MET A 185 7.95 -7.88 -22.34
C MET A 185 8.94 -7.79 -21.18
N LEU A 186 8.47 -7.47 -19.96
CA LEU A 186 9.35 -7.28 -18.81
C LEU A 186 9.79 -8.60 -18.15
N TYR A 187 8.99 -9.66 -18.28
CA TYR A 187 9.21 -10.95 -17.60
C TYR A 187 9.03 -12.15 -18.55
N PRO A 188 9.82 -12.24 -19.63
CA PRO A 188 9.67 -13.27 -20.66
C PRO A 188 9.70 -14.70 -20.09
N GLU A 189 10.50 -14.94 -19.06
CA GLU A 189 10.62 -16.23 -18.37
C GLU A 189 9.33 -16.72 -17.67
N VAL A 190 8.46 -15.80 -17.24
CA VAL A 190 7.16 -16.12 -16.60
C VAL A 190 6.05 -16.20 -17.64
N THR A 191 6.30 -15.65 -18.83
CA THR A 191 5.30 -15.45 -19.88
C THR A 191 4.84 -16.77 -20.49
N GLN A 192 5.71 -17.78 -20.54
CA GLN A 192 5.39 -19.13 -20.98
C GLN A 192 4.29 -19.82 -20.15
N TYR A 193 3.94 -19.28 -18.98
CA TYR A 193 2.90 -19.81 -18.09
C TYR A 193 1.61 -18.98 -18.10
N LEU A 194 1.58 -17.86 -18.84
CA LEU A 194 0.41 -17.05 -19.10
C LEU A 194 -0.29 -17.54 -20.38
N PRO A 195 -1.64 -17.49 -20.45
CA PRO A 195 -2.38 -17.92 -21.63
C PRO A 195 -2.15 -17.00 -22.84
#